data_AF-M5CG54-F1
#
_entry.id   AF-M5CG54-F1
#
_cell.length_a   1.000
_cell.length_b   1.000
_cell.length_c   1.000
_cell.angle_alpha   90.00
_cell.angle_beta   90.00
_cell.angle_gamma   90.00
#
_symmetry.space_group_name_H-M   'P 1'
#
loop_
_entity.id
_entity.type
_entity.pdbx_description
1 polymer ?
#
loop_
_entity_poly.entity_id
_entity_poly.type
_entity_poly.pdbx_seq_one_letter_code
_entity_poly.pdbx_strand_id
1 'polypeptide(L)'
;MGHAFVGEYRARFRRDDDPSCLCGLPIQTISHVLRDCHLYTEARNPLRKVSSPILNQVIFGTLAGLTALANFLNSSNAFAL
;
A
#
# COMPACT_ATOMS: atom_id res chain seq x y z
N MET A 1 -13.93 10.06 1.08
CA MET A 1 -13.95 9.61 -0.33
C MET A 1 -12.51 9.28 -0.69
N GLY A 2 -12.20 7.99 -0.89
CA GLY A 2 -10.83 7.49 -0.98
C GLY A 2 -10.27 7.60 -2.40
N HIS A 3 -9.12 8.27 -2.53
CA HIS A 3 -8.36 8.43 -3.77
C HIS A 3 -7.19 7.43 -3.89
N ALA A 4 -7.24 6.31 -3.16
CA ALA A 4 -6.18 5.33 -3.23
C ALA A 4 -6.40 4.44 -4.47
N PHE A 5 -5.44 4.46 -5.40
CA PHE A 5 -5.41 3.63 -6.61
C PHE A 5 -5.09 2.15 -6.29
N VAL A 6 -5.88 1.55 -5.40
CA VAL A 6 -5.74 0.16 -4.96
C VAL A 6 -6.73 -0.74 -5.72
N GLY A 7 -6.39 -2.01 -5.88
CA GLY A 7 -7.28 -3.01 -6.50
C GLY A 7 -8.70 -3.04 -5.91
N GLU A 8 -8.86 -2.79 -4.59
CA GLU A 8 -10.17 -2.65 -3.94
C GLU A 8 -11.01 -1.49 -4.51
N TYR A 9 -10.38 -0.36 -4.86
CA TYR A 9 -11.06 0.76 -5.52
C TYR A 9 -11.41 0.40 -6.97
N ARG A 10 -10.51 -0.27 -7.70
CA ARG A 10 -10.76 -0.71 -9.08
C ARG A 10 -11.94 -1.67 -9.17
N ALA A 11 -11.93 -2.72 -8.33
CA ALA A 11 -13.02 -3.68 -8.22
C ALA A 11 -14.38 -3.03 -7.96
N ARG A 12 -14.40 -1.89 -7.26
CA ARG A 12 -15.63 -1.17 -6.91
C ARG A 12 -16.04 -0.09 -7.92
N PHE A 13 -15.10 0.58 -8.59
CA PHE A 13 -15.39 1.82 -9.34
C PHE A 13 -14.75 1.92 -10.75
N ARG A 14 -13.77 1.08 -11.11
CA ARG A 14 -13.14 1.03 -12.46
C ARG A 14 -13.11 -0.42 -12.95
N ARG A 15 -14.14 -0.81 -13.70
CA ARG A 15 -14.34 -2.21 -14.16
C ARG A 15 -13.34 -2.69 -15.23
N ASP A 16 -12.63 -1.77 -15.88
CA ASP A 16 -11.77 -2.09 -17.04
C ASP A 16 -10.32 -2.46 -16.66
N ASP A 17 -9.96 -2.35 -15.37
CA ASP A 17 -8.60 -2.47 -14.91
C ASP A 17 -8.48 -3.63 -13.93
N ASP A 18 -7.52 -4.53 -14.17
CA ASP A 18 -7.37 -5.76 -13.40
C ASP A 18 -7.08 -5.43 -11.92
N PRO A 19 -7.96 -5.82 -10.98
CA PRO A 19 -7.81 -5.47 -9.58
C PRO A 19 -6.78 -6.33 -8.86
N SER A 20 -6.16 -7.29 -9.55
CA SER A 20 -5.23 -8.23 -8.95
C SER A 20 -3.93 -7.54 -8.56
N CYS A 21 -3.25 -8.12 -7.58
CA CYS A 21 -1.88 -7.75 -7.30
C CYS A 21 -0.94 -8.61 -8.14
N LEU A 22 0.16 -8.02 -8.63
CA LEU A 22 1.23 -8.73 -9.33
C LEU A 22 1.82 -9.92 -8.54
N CYS A 23 1.59 -9.99 -7.22
CA CYS A 23 1.99 -11.13 -6.40
C CYS A 23 1.09 -12.37 -6.58
N GLY A 24 0.02 -12.26 -7.36
CA GLY A 24 -0.96 -13.32 -7.63
C GLY A 24 -2.23 -13.25 -6.78
N LEU A 25 -2.38 -12.28 -5.88
CA LEU A 25 -3.65 -12.11 -5.16
C LEU A 25 -4.73 -11.50 -6.06
N PRO A 26 -5.97 -12.02 -6.02
CA PRO A 26 -7.04 -11.58 -6.92
C PRO A 26 -7.50 -10.14 -6.67
N ILE A 27 -7.26 -9.59 -5.48
CA ILE A 27 -7.57 -8.20 -5.13
C ILE A 27 -6.41 -7.58 -4.38
N GLN A 28 -5.83 -6.53 -4.94
CA GLN A 28 -4.84 -5.70 -4.25
C GLN A 28 -5.54 -4.77 -3.25
N THR A 29 -5.27 -4.93 -1.96
CA THR A 29 -5.75 -4.01 -0.90
C THR A 29 -4.60 -3.20 -0.32
N ILE A 30 -4.91 -2.05 0.30
CA ILE A 30 -3.90 -1.25 1.03
C ILE A 30 -3.26 -2.08 2.12
N SER A 31 -4.06 -2.84 2.88
CA SER A 31 -3.59 -3.75 3.92
C SER A 31 -2.54 -4.71 3.37
N HIS A 32 -2.86 -5.36 2.26
CA HIS A 32 -1.97 -6.31 1.63
C HIS A 32 -0.66 -5.64 1.19
N VAL A 33 -0.71 -4.53 0.46
CA VAL A 33 0.48 -3.83 -0.05
C VAL A 33 1.39 -3.36 1.09
N LEU A 34 0.82 -2.80 2.15
CA LEU A 34 1.58 -2.23 3.26
C LEU A 34 2.08 -3.27 4.27
N ARG A 35 1.46 -4.46 4.36
CA ARG A 35 1.77 -5.44 5.44
C ARG A 35 2.18 -6.83 4.95
N ASP A 36 1.62 -7.30 3.85
CA ASP A 36 1.61 -8.74 3.53
C ASP A 36 2.30 -9.06 2.19
N CYS A 37 2.21 -8.18 1.19
CA CYS A 37 2.70 -8.41 -0.17
C CYS A 37 4.22 -8.62 -0.26
N HIS A 38 4.67 -9.86 -0.49
CA HIS A 38 6.09 -10.20 -0.51
C HIS A 38 6.91 -9.36 -1.50
N LEU A 39 6.30 -8.85 -2.58
CA LEU A 39 6.94 -7.98 -3.57
C LEU A 39 7.47 -6.67 -2.98
N TYR A 40 6.89 -6.20 -1.87
CA TYR A 40 7.23 -4.92 -1.27
C TYR A 40 7.97 -5.07 0.07
N THR A 41 8.47 -6.25 0.40
CA THR A 41 9.16 -6.53 1.68
C THR A 41 10.26 -5.52 1.99
N GLU A 42 11.15 -5.28 1.04
CA GLU A 42 12.28 -4.33 1.18
C GLU A 42 11.80 -2.87 1.23
N ALA A 43 10.80 -2.53 0.42
CA ALA A 43 10.24 -1.18 0.36
C ALA A 43 9.52 -0.79 1.67
N ARG A 44 9.11 -1.75 2.52
CA ARG A 44 8.48 -1.49 3.83
C ARG A 44 9.44 -1.04 4.93
N ASN A 45 10.75 -1.07 4.70
CA ASN A 45 11.73 -0.61 5.69
C ASN A 45 11.43 0.77 6.32
N PRO A 46 11.09 1.83 5.57
CA PRO A 46 10.64 3.10 6.16
C PRO A 46 9.42 2.96 7.06
N LEU A 47 8.43 2.13 6.71
CA LEU A 47 7.23 1.91 7.53
C LEU A 47 7.58 1.20 8.84
N ARG A 48 8.42 0.16 8.77
CA ARG A 48 8.87 -0.62 9.94
C ARG A 48 9.66 0.21 10.95
N LYS A 49 10.42 1.20 10.47
CA LYS A 49 11.17 2.14 11.32
C LYS A 49 10.24 3.01 12.18
N VAL A 50 9.04 3.31 11.70
CA VAL A 50 8.05 4.12 12.42
C VAL A 50 7.06 3.26 13.21
N SER A 51 6.73 2.07 12.72
CA SER A 51 5.78 1.15 13.38
C SER A 51 6.07 -0.30 13.02
N SER A 52 6.37 -1.13 14.03
CA SER A 52 6.51 -2.59 13.90
C SER A 52 5.75 -3.28 15.04
N PRO A 53 4.59 -3.92 14.79
CA PRO A 53 3.95 -4.15 13.49
C PRO A 53 3.47 -2.85 12.83
N ILE A 54 3.25 -2.86 11.51
CA ILE A 54 2.83 -1.67 10.75
C ILE A 54 1.35 -1.35 11.07
N LEU A 55 1.13 -0.42 12.00
CA LEU A 55 -0.20 -0.01 12.45
C LEU A 55 -0.75 1.15 11.63
N ASN A 56 -1.98 1.00 11.10
CA ASN A 56 -2.65 2.05 10.33
C ASN A 56 -2.76 3.37 11.11
N GLN A 57 -3.03 3.31 12.41
CA GLN A 57 -3.16 4.50 13.26
C GLN A 57 -1.85 5.30 13.32
N VAL A 58 -0.69 4.63 13.28
CA VAL A 58 0.61 5.30 13.29
C VAL A 58 0.96 5.81 11.91
N ILE A 59 0.80 4.98 10.87
CA ILE A 59 1.14 5.32 9.49
C ILE A 59 0.28 6.47 8.96
N PHE A 60 -1.02 6.47 9.23
CA PHE A 60 -1.94 7.49 8.71
C PHE A 60 -2.23 8.62 9.72
N GLY A 61 -1.89 8.44 11.00
CA GLY A 61 -2.22 9.39 12.07
C GLY A 61 -1.05 10.27 12.52
N THR A 62 0.17 10.07 12.01
CA THR A 62 1.35 10.84 12.43
C THR A 62 2.11 11.40 11.23
N LEU A 63 2.78 12.55 11.41
CA LEU A 63 3.63 13.12 10.37
C LEU A 63 4.76 12.16 9.96
N ALA A 64 5.42 11.52 10.94
CA ALA A 64 6.44 10.51 10.69
C ALA A 64 5.90 9.32 9.88
N GLY A 65 4.68 8.88 10.18
CA GLY A 65 3.98 7.83 9.44
C GLY A 65 3.70 8.21 8.00
N LEU A 66 3.21 9.44 7.76
CA LEU A 66 2.95 9.95 6.41
C LEU A 66 4.24 10.13 5.59
N THR A 67 5.33 10.59 6.22
CA THR A 67 6.65 10.66 5.57
C THR A 67 7.18 9.27 5.22
N ALA A 68 7.05 8.29 6.13
CA ALA A 68 7.42 6.91 5.86
C ALA A 68 6.58 6.29 4.74
N LEU A 69 5.28 6.61 4.68
CA LEU A 69 4.40 6.20 3.61
C LEU A 69 4.82 6.81 2.26
N ALA A 70 5.12 8.10 2.21
CA ALA A 70 5.62 8.74 0.99
C ALA A 70 6.91 8.06 0.47
N ASN A 71 7.85 7.75 1.37
CA ASN A 71 9.07 7.02 1.02
C ASN A 71 8.76 5.61 0.49
N PHE A 72 7.85 4.88 1.15
CA PHE A 72 7.39 3.57 0.67
C PHE A 72 6.81 3.65 -0.75
N LEU A 73 5.94 4.63 -1.01
CA LEU A 73 5.32 4.82 -2.31
C LEU A 73 6.36 5.10 -3.40
N ASN A 74 7.34 5.95 -3.11
CA ASN A 74 8.41 6.29 -4.04
C ASN A 74 9.34 5.08 -4.34
N SER A 75 9.60 4.23 -3.35
CA SER A 75 10.50 3.08 -3.52
C SER A 75 9.83 1.83 -4.09
N SER A 76 8.51 1.69 -3.92
CA SER A 76 7.80 0.45 -4.29
C SER A 76 7.19 0.48 -5.69
N ASN A 77 6.98 1.68 -6.26
CA ASN A 77 6.18 1.88 -7.47
C ASN A 77 4.79 1.20 -7.40
N ALA A 78 4.31 0.86 -6.20
CA ALA A 78 3.18 -0.06 -5.97
C ALA A 78 1.83 0.47 -6.49
N PHE A 79 1.78 1.76 -6.81
CA PHE A 79 0.59 2.48 -7.28
C PHE A 79 0.86 3.33 -8.52
N ALA A 80 2.04 3.20 -9.14
CA ALA A 80 2.30 3.84 -10.41
C ALA A 80 1.57 3.04 -11.50
N LEU A 81 0.49 3.63 -12.00
CA LEU A 81 -0.10 3.34 -13.30
C LEU A 81 0.56 4.24 -14.34
#